data_AF-A0A0G0W4J5-F1
#
_entry.id   AF-A0A0G0W4J5-F1
#
_cell.length_a   1.000
_cell.length_b   1.000
_cell.length_c   1.000
_cell.angle_alpha   90.00
_cell.angle_beta   90.00
_cell.angle_gamma   90.00
#
_symmetry.space_group_name_H-M   'P 1'
#
loop_
_entity.id
_entity.type
_entity.pdbx_description
1 polymer ?
#
loop_
_entity_poly.entity_id
_entity_poly.type
_entity_poly.pdbx_seq_one_letter_code
_entity_poly.pdbx_strand_id
1 'polypeptide(L)'
;MLIVSFSVKPTIKNKKSRFFSFEVAKKEDLTQSLDFFLKSRKIKPSFIELFHVKLSKEGSFLDAYIAQALLKAKKIALEINKF
;
A
#
# COMPACT_ATOMS: atom_id res chain seq x y z
N MET A 1 -7.06 -3.98 -14.96
CA MET A 1 -7.45 -3.60 -13.59
C MET A 1 -6.36 -4.10 -12.66
N LEU A 2 -6.02 -3.39 -11.61
CA LEU A 2 -5.01 -3.84 -10.64
C LEU A 2 -5.71 -4.05 -9.31
N ILE A 3 -5.44 -5.15 -8.63
CA ILE A 3 -5.94 -5.39 -7.28
C ILE A 3 -4.77 -5.15 -6.34
N VAL A 4 -4.91 -4.18 -5.46
CA VAL A 4 -3.91 -3.83 -4.47
C VAL A 4 -4.38 -4.33 -3.13
N SER A 5 -3.62 -5.24 -2.52
CA SER A 5 -3.92 -5.80 -1.21
C SER A 5 -2.78 -5.50 -0.24
N PHE A 6 -3.11 -5.15 1.00
CA PHE A 6 -2.08 -4.90 2.01
C PHE A 6 -2.58 -5.23 3.41
N SER A 7 -1.64 -5.57 4.29
CA SER A 7 -1.89 -5.78 5.70
C SER A 7 -1.37 -4.60 6.52
N VAL A 8 -2.13 -4.25 7.55
CA VAL A 8 -1.80 -3.19 8.49
C VAL A 8 -1.54 -3.80 9.86
N LYS A 9 -0.37 -3.50 10.42
CA LYS A 9 0.01 -3.84 11.79
C LYS A 9 -0.98 -3.19 12.76
N PRO A 10 -1.48 -3.94 13.74
CA PRO A 10 -2.26 -3.34 14.80
C PRO A 10 -1.38 -2.43 15.66
N THR A 11 -1.91 -1.28 16.03
CA THR A 11 -1.29 -0.35 16.97
C THR A 11 -1.26 -0.88 18.41
N ILE A 12 -2.04 -1.92 18.70
CA ILE A 12 -2.17 -2.53 20.04
C ILE A 12 -1.57 -3.94 19.96
N LYS A 13 -0.61 -4.26 20.85
CA LYS A 13 -0.07 -5.62 21.01
C LYS A 13 -1.24 -6.60 21.24
N ASN A 14 -1.24 -7.73 20.54
CA ASN A 14 -2.27 -8.79 20.53
C ASN A 14 -3.54 -8.56 19.70
N LYS A 15 -3.64 -7.51 18.88
CA LYS A 15 -4.67 -7.49 17.81
C LYS A 15 -4.19 -8.25 16.57
N LYS A 16 -5.13 -8.83 15.83
CA LYS A 16 -4.85 -9.41 14.51
C LYS A 16 -4.62 -8.29 13.49
N SER A 17 -3.66 -8.47 12.58
CA SER A 17 -3.43 -7.56 11.46
C SER A 17 -4.70 -7.44 10.62
N ARG A 18 -5.00 -6.23 10.14
CA ARG A 18 -6.16 -6.00 9.25
C ARG A 18 -5.69 -6.05 7.80
N PHE A 19 -6.43 -6.78 6.98
CA PHE A 19 -6.21 -6.85 5.55
C PHE A 19 -7.15 -5.90 4.80
N PHE A 20 -6.61 -5.21 3.80
CA PHE A 20 -7.35 -4.35 2.89
C PHE A 20 -7.08 -4.78 1.47
N SER A 21 -8.09 -4.64 0.61
CA SER A 21 -7.95 -4.83 -0.83
C SER A 21 -8.78 -3.77 -1.55
N PHE A 22 -8.26 -3.22 -2.63
CA PHE A 22 -8.97 -2.30 -3.49
C PHE A 22 -8.55 -2.44 -4.95
N GLU A 23 -9.45 -2.04 -5.84
CA GLU A 23 -9.23 -2.06 -7.28
C GLU A 23 -8.72 -0.71 -7.75
N VAL A 24 -7.77 -0.75 -8.69
CA VAL A 24 -7.25 0.42 -9.41
C VAL A 24 -7.55 0.22 -10.89
N ALA A 25 -8.21 1.21 -11.49
CA ALA A 25 -8.53 1.18 -12.91
C ALA A 25 -7.25 1.23 -13.76
N LYS A 26 -7.27 0.69 -15.00
CA LYS A 26 -6.07 0.58 -15.86
C LYS A 26 -5.36 1.92 -16.16
N LYS A 27 -6.06 3.05 -16.05
CA LYS A 27 -5.54 4.39 -16.35
C LYS A 27 -5.34 5.26 -15.10
N GLU A 28 -5.61 4.71 -13.92
CA GLU A 28 -5.40 5.43 -12.67
C GLU A 28 -3.97 5.23 -12.18
N ASP A 29 -3.40 6.30 -11.62
CA ASP A 29 -2.11 6.24 -10.95
C ASP A 29 -2.24 5.44 -9.65
N LEU A 30 -1.57 4.30 -9.61
CA LEU A 30 -1.55 3.38 -8.48
C LEU A 30 -1.15 4.05 -7.15
N THR A 31 -0.22 5.00 -7.20
CA THR A 31 0.25 5.74 -6.02
C THR A 31 -0.82 6.69 -5.52
N GLN A 32 -1.49 7.40 -6.43
CA GLN A 32 -2.59 8.30 -6.07
C GLN A 32 -3.79 7.52 -5.52
N SER A 33 -4.18 6.42 -6.16
CA SER A 33 -5.26 5.56 -5.69
C SER A 33 -4.94 4.94 -4.33
N LEU A 34 -3.69 4.54 -4.09
CA LEU A 34 -3.24 4.07 -2.77
C LEU A 34 -3.29 5.20 -1.72
N ASP A 35 -2.74 6.37 -2.01
CA ASP A 35 -2.75 7.48 -1.04
C ASP A 35 -4.18 7.94 -0.73
N PHE A 36 -5.07 7.96 -1.73
CA PHE A 36 -6.49 8.23 -1.53
C PHE A 36 -7.15 7.17 -0.65
N PHE A 37 -6.91 5.89 -0.92
CA PHE A 37 -7.43 4.79 -0.11
C PHE A 37 -6.97 4.90 1.35
N LEU A 38 -5.67 5.15 1.58
CA LEU A 38 -5.11 5.29 2.91
C LEU A 38 -5.71 6.48 3.66
N LYS A 39 -5.88 7.64 3.00
CA LYS A 39 -6.53 8.82 3.58
C LYS A 39 -7.99 8.57 3.94
N SER A 40 -8.76 7.97 3.05
CA SER A 40 -10.19 7.68 3.29
C SER A 40 -10.41 6.73 4.48
N ARG A 41 -9.46 5.81 4.71
CA ARG A 41 -9.48 4.86 5.83
C ARG A 41 -8.71 5.34 7.06
N LYS A 42 -8.13 6.56 7.02
CA LYS A 42 -7.27 7.13 8.08
C LYS A 42 -6.11 6.19 8.47
N ILE A 43 -5.54 5.48 7.50
CA ILE A 43 -4.42 4.54 7.69
C ILE A 43 -3.11 5.30 7.47
N LYS A 44 -2.21 5.26 8.45
CA LYS A 44 -0.85 5.77 8.26
C LYS A 44 -0.03 4.77 7.46
N PRO A 45 0.74 5.20 6.43
CA PRO A 45 1.60 4.30 5.64
C PRO A 45 2.58 3.50 6.50
N SER A 46 3.05 4.07 7.62
CA SER A 46 3.95 3.43 8.57
C SER A 46 3.38 2.16 9.24
N PHE A 47 2.07 1.95 9.17
CA PHE A 47 1.43 0.77 9.73
C PHE A 47 1.31 -0.37 8.70
N ILE A 48 1.64 -0.16 7.43
CA ILE A 48 1.59 -1.20 6.41
C ILE A 48 2.79 -2.14 6.61
N GLU A 49 2.51 -3.44 6.82
CA GLU A 49 3.53 -4.46 7.03
C GLU A 49 3.80 -5.29 5.77
N LEU A 50 2.73 -5.74 5.11
CA LEU A 50 2.81 -6.51 3.88
C LEU A 50 2.04 -5.78 2.79
N PHE A 51 2.66 -5.65 1.63
CA PHE A 51 2.04 -5.06 0.45
C PHE A 51 2.11 -6.05 -0.71
N HIS A 52 0.96 -6.37 -1.27
CA HIS A 52 0.82 -7.34 -2.33
C HIS A 52 -0.05 -6.74 -3.44
N VAL A 53 0.55 -6.52 -4.61
CA VAL A 53 -0.18 -6.08 -5.80
C VAL A 53 -0.47 -7.30 -6.65
N LYS A 54 -1.74 -7.69 -6.72
CA LYS A 54 -2.20 -8.70 -7.67
C LYS A 54 -2.64 -8.00 -8.95
N LEU A 55 -1.87 -8.21 -10.00
CA LEU A 55 -2.21 -7.74 -11.33
C LEU A 55 -3.38 -8.60 -11.84
N SER A 56 -4.51 -8.01 -12.28
CA SER A 56 -5.35 -8.75 -13.24
C SER A 56 -4.50 -8.94 -14.49
N LYS A 57 -4.75 -10.01 -15.27
CA LYS A 57 -3.96 -10.54 -16.41
C LYS A 57 -3.19 -9.57 -17.34
N GLU A 58 -3.47 -8.26 -17.30
CA GLU A 58 -2.85 -7.22 -18.11
C GLU A 58 -2.09 -6.12 -17.32
N GLY A 59 -1.93 -6.24 -16.00
CA GLY A 59 -1.05 -5.33 -15.25
C GLY A 59 0.42 -5.70 -15.46
N SER A 60 1.30 -4.72 -15.65
CA SER A 60 2.72 -4.96 -15.84
C SER A 60 3.38 -5.34 -14.50
N PHE A 61 4.23 -6.37 -14.49
CA PHE A 61 5.07 -6.70 -13.32
C PHE A 61 5.88 -5.50 -12.81
N LEU A 62 6.20 -4.56 -13.70
CA LEU A 62 6.88 -3.32 -13.37
C LEU A 62 6.06 -2.43 -12.43
N ASP A 63 4.74 -2.33 -12.63
CA ASP A 63 3.86 -1.48 -11.81
C ASP A 63 3.79 -1.99 -10.36
N ALA A 64 3.75 -3.33 -10.19
CA ALA A 64 3.80 -3.95 -8.88
C ALA A 64 5.13 -3.67 -8.16
N TYR A 65 6.25 -3.74 -8.89
CA TYR A 65 7.58 -3.49 -8.34
C TYR A 65 7.76 -2.02 -7.94
N ILE A 66 7.28 -1.09 -8.77
CA ILE A 66 7.29 0.35 -8.48
C ILE A 66 6.50 0.66 -7.22
N ALA A 67 5.28 0.11 -7.06
CA ALA A 67 4.48 0.36 -5.88
C ALA A 67 5.11 -0.19 -4.59
N GLN A 68 5.75 -1.36 -4.67
CA GLN A 68 6.49 -1.93 -3.55
C GLN A 68 7.71 -1.07 -3.18
N ALA A 69 8.46 -0.59 -4.18
CA ALA A 69 9.61 0.29 -3.98
C ALA A 69 9.20 1.63 -3.35
N LEU A 70 8.11 2.24 -3.84
CA LEU A 70 7.58 3.51 -3.31
C LEU A 70 7.13 3.39 -1.85
N LEU A 71 6.49 2.28 -1.48
CA LEU A 71 6.14 2.04 -0.07
C LEU A 71 7.36 1.89 0.81
N LYS A 72 8.38 1.18 0.34
CA LYS A 72 9.64 1.03 1.07
C LYS A 72 10.33 2.39 1.24
N ALA A 73 10.38 3.21 0.19
CA ALA A 73 10.92 4.56 0.22
C ALA A 73 10.14 5.47 1.18
N LYS A 74 8.79 5.45 1.14
CA LYS A 74 7.94 6.22 2.07
C LYS A 74 8.18 5.82 3.53
N LYS A 75 8.37 4.53 3.81
CA LYS A 75 8.68 4.05 5.17
C LYS A 75 10.02 4.59 5.67
N ILE A 76 11.07 4.51 4.83
CA ILE A 76 12.41 5.03 5.15
C ILE A 76 12.35 6.54 5.39
N ALA A 77 11.69 7.30 4.51
CA ALA A 77 11.56 8.75 4.66
C ALA A 77 10.84 9.15 5.97
N LEU A 78 9.84 8.36 6.39
CA LEU A 78 9.14 8.55 7.67
C LEU A 78 9.97 8.19 8.91
N GLU A 79 10.94 7.28 8.77
CA GLU A 79 11.89 6.95 9.84
C GLU A 79 12.98 8.00 9.97
N ILE A 80 13.45 8.57 8.85
CA ILE A 80 14.45 9.65 8.83
C ILE A 80 13.88 10.95 9.40
N ASN A 81 12.65 11.34 9.02
CA ASN A 81 12.00 12.58 9.50
C ASN A 81 11.50 12.52 10.97
N LYS A 82 11.84 11.46 11.73
CA LYS A 82 11.57 11.35 13.17
C LYS A 82 12.74 11.77 14.06
N PHE A 83 13.88 12.11 13.45
CA PHE A 83 15.02 12.77 14.08
C PHE A 83 15.03 14.25 13.70
#